data_AF-A0A9X1EBZ4-F1
#
_entry.id   AF-A0A9X1EBZ4-F1
#
_cell.length_a   1.000
_cell.length_b   1.000
_cell.length_c   1.000
_cell.angle_alpha   90.00
_cell.angle_beta   90.00
_cell.angle_gamma   90.00
#
_symmetry.space_group_name_H-M   'P 1'
#
loop_
_entity.id
_entity.type
_entity.pdbx_description
1 polymer ?
#
loop_
_entity_poly.entity_id
_entity_poly.type
_entity_poly.pdbx_seq_one_letter_code
_entity_poly.pdbx_strand_id
1 'polypeptide(L)'
;MAMINKVIVVEGKSDKKRVQEVLLEPVEIICTHGTMGIEKLDNMIEYLYDRQVYILVDSDAEGRKIRKWFTTYLSERIDIFIDTNYSEVARCPRDYLSNVLQHFGFKVKKDFYVKGKYSYHECFRAIEQYI
;
A
#
# COMPACT_ATOMS: atom_id res chain seq x y z
N MET A 1 -1.35 -24.76 7.13
CA MET A 1 -1.87 -23.41 7.40
C MET A 1 -0.89 -22.44 6.76
N ALA A 2 -1.28 -21.66 5.74
CA ALA A 2 -0.38 -20.64 5.21
C ALA A 2 -0.30 -19.51 6.24
N MET A 3 0.87 -19.27 6.82
CA MET A 3 1.07 -18.14 7.72
C MET A 3 0.82 -16.86 6.91
N ILE A 4 -0.13 -16.03 7.34
CA ILE A 4 -0.38 -14.72 6.72
C ILE A 4 0.82 -13.84 7.09
N ASN A 5 1.83 -13.82 6.22
CA ASN A 5 3.06 -13.06 6.48
C ASN A 5 3.06 -11.66 5.87
N LYS A 6 2.07 -11.33 5.03
CA LYS A 6 1.97 -10.04 4.35
C LYS A 6 1.03 -9.11 5.10
N VAL A 7 1.51 -7.90 5.37
CA VAL A 7 0.72 -6.82 5.97
C VAL A 7 0.77 -5.59 5.06
N ILE A 8 -0.38 -5.00 4.76
CA ILE A 8 -0.48 -3.72 4.06
C ILE A 8 -0.86 -2.64 5.07
N VAL A 9 -0.04 -1.61 5.18
CA VAL A 9 -0.34 -0.41 5.97
C VAL A 9 -0.92 0.64 5.03
N VAL A 10 -2.11 1.14 5.39
CA VAL A 10 -2.83 2.21 4.68
C VAL A 10 -3.17 3.34 5.63
N GLU A 11 -3.50 4.52 5.12
CA GLU A 11 -3.83 5.68 5.96
C GLU A 11 -5.24 5.58 6.57
N GLY A 12 -6.24 5.36 5.73
CA GLY A 12 -7.64 5.44 6.09
C GLY A 12 -8.43 4.14 5.98
N LYS A 13 -9.65 4.18 6.52
CA LYS A 13 -10.64 3.08 6.38
C LYS A 13 -11.10 2.91 4.93
N SER A 14 -11.19 4.02 4.19
CA SER A 14 -11.58 4.03 2.77
C SER A 14 -10.56 3.29 1.91
N ASP A 15 -9.26 3.51 2.17
CA ASP A 15 -8.16 2.84 1.47
C ASP A 15 -8.18 1.34 1.77
N LYS A 16 -8.37 0.98 3.05
CA LYS A 16 -8.53 -0.42 3.45
C LYS A 16 -9.65 -1.10 2.68
N LYS A 17 -10.83 -0.46 2.60
CA LYS A 17 -11.96 -0.99 1.84
C LYS A 17 -11.60 -1.15 0.35
N ARG A 18 -10.96 -0.16 -0.26
CA ARG A 18 -10.56 -0.20 -1.66
C ARG A 18 -9.57 -1.33 -1.96
N VAL A 19 -8.58 -1.55 -1.08
CA VAL A 19 -7.61 -2.64 -1.19
C VAL A 19 -8.29 -4.01 -1.00
N GLN A 20 -9.21 -4.14 -0.05
CA GLN A 20 -9.98 -5.38 0.16
C GLN A 20 -10.86 -5.75 -1.05
N GLU A 21 -11.37 -4.76 -1.77
CA GLU A 21 -12.18 -5.00 -2.96
C GLU A 21 -11.39 -5.71 -4.07
N VAL A 22 -10.07 -5.50 -4.15
CA VAL A 22 -9.22 -6.03 -5.23
C VAL A 22 -8.45 -7.29 -4.85
N LEU A 23 -8.18 -7.56 -3.57
CA LEU A 23 -7.44 -8.75 -3.14
C LEU A 23 -8.28 -10.03 -3.23
N LEU A 24 -7.58 -11.15 -3.53
CA LEU A 24 -8.12 -12.52 -3.52
C LEU A 24 -7.46 -13.42 -2.46
N GLU A 25 -6.35 -12.98 -1.87
CA GLU A 25 -5.71 -13.67 -0.75
C GLU A 25 -5.99 -12.96 0.58
N PRO A 26 -6.02 -13.71 1.70
CA PRO A 26 -6.11 -13.09 3.02
C PRO A 26 -4.80 -12.34 3.30
N VAL A 27 -4.89 -11.01 3.38
CA VAL A 27 -3.80 -10.10 3.76
C VAL A 27 -4.29 -9.24 4.89
N GLU A 28 -3.43 -9.04 5.89
CA GLU A 28 -3.76 -8.14 6.97
C GLU A 28 -3.60 -6.69 6.51
N ILE A 29 -4.63 -5.87 6.78
CA ILE A 29 -4.62 -4.45 6.41
C ILE A 29 -4.81 -3.60 7.65
N ILE A 30 -3.79 -2.82 7.98
CA ILE A 30 -3.73 -1.93 9.14
C ILE A 30 -3.95 -0.49 8.67
N CYS A 31 -4.85 0.23 9.33
CA CYS A 31 -5.08 1.66 9.05
C CYS A 31 -4.30 2.51 10.05
N THR A 32 -3.58 3.54 9.59
CA THR A 32 -2.85 4.42 10.49
C THR A 32 -3.70 5.50 11.14
N HIS A 33 -4.89 5.76 10.59
CA HIS A 33 -5.79 6.82 11.02
C HIS A 33 -5.12 8.22 11.02
N GLY A 34 -4.23 8.48 10.06
CA GLY A 34 -3.51 9.75 9.92
C GLY A 34 -2.46 9.92 11.01
N THR A 35 -2.73 10.80 11.98
CA THR A 35 -1.79 11.13 13.07
C THR A 35 -1.76 10.07 14.15
N MET A 36 -0.72 9.23 14.12
CA MET A 36 -0.41 8.34 15.25
C MET A 36 0.41 9.07 16.32
N GLY A 37 0.02 8.89 17.59
CA GLY A 37 0.91 9.17 18.71
C GLY A 37 2.07 8.17 18.74
N ILE A 38 3.20 8.58 19.33
CA ILE A 38 4.46 7.80 19.38
C ILE A 38 4.23 6.40 19.95
N GLU A 39 3.48 6.26 21.05
CA GLU A 39 3.20 4.96 21.67
C GLU A 39 2.45 4.00 20.73
N LYS A 40 1.53 4.51 19.90
CA LYS A 40 0.81 3.68 18.92
C LYS A 40 1.73 3.24 17.79
N LEU A 41 2.66 4.09 17.39
CA LEU A 41 3.66 3.75 16.39
C LEU A 41 4.55 2.62 16.92
N ASP A 42 5.10 2.75 18.12
CA ASP A 42 6.00 1.73 18.70
C ASP A 42 5.34 0.36 18.80
N ASN A 43 4.12 0.29 19.35
CA ASN A 43 3.35 -0.95 19.41
C ASN A 43 3.09 -1.55 18.01
N MET A 44 2.85 -0.70 17.01
CA MET A 44 2.64 -1.15 15.64
C MET A 44 3.95 -1.65 15.01
N ILE A 45 5.09 -1.00 15.27
CA ILE A 45 6.40 -1.47 14.79
C ILE A 45 6.71 -2.84 15.38
N GLU A 46 6.52 -3.03 16.69
CA GLU A 46 6.71 -4.34 17.33
C GLU A 46 5.79 -5.41 16.73
N TYR A 47 4.53 -5.07 16.47
CA TYR A 47 3.57 -5.99 15.84
C TYR A 47 3.96 -6.39 14.41
N LEU A 48 4.56 -5.45 13.67
CA LEU A 48 5.00 -5.62 12.29
C LEU A 48 6.36 -6.31 12.17
N TYR A 49 7.07 -6.49 13.29
CA TYR A 49 8.37 -7.14 13.31
C TYR A 49 8.25 -8.60 12.80
N ASP A 50 9.20 -9.03 11.96
CA ASP A 50 9.23 -10.35 11.29
C ASP A 50 8.12 -10.61 10.25
N ARG A 51 7.41 -9.56 9.81
CA ARG A 51 6.37 -9.64 8.76
C ARG A 51 6.83 -8.94 7.49
N GLN A 52 6.32 -9.39 6.34
CA GLN A 52 6.50 -8.67 5.09
C GLN A 52 5.55 -7.47 5.04
N VAL A 53 6.07 -6.29 5.36
CA VAL A 53 5.31 -5.05 5.43
C VAL A 53 5.30 -4.34 4.08
N TYR A 54 4.12 -3.92 3.64
CA TYR A 54 3.90 -3.10 2.46
C TYR A 54 3.26 -1.77 2.87
N ILE A 55 3.85 -0.64 2.47
CA ILE A 55 3.32 0.69 2.78
C ILE A 55 2.63 1.24 1.54
N LEU A 56 1.30 1.32 1.60
CA LEU A 56 0.44 1.87 0.55
C LEU A 56 -0.33 3.06 1.13
N VAL A 57 0.31 4.23 1.08
CA VAL A 57 -0.24 5.49 1.58
C VAL A 57 -0.33 6.52 0.47
N ASP A 58 -1.15 7.54 0.71
CA ASP A 58 -1.41 8.64 -0.22
C ASP A 58 -0.12 9.40 -0.55
N SER A 59 -0.11 10.07 -1.71
CA SER A 59 1.06 10.80 -2.22
C SER A 59 1.16 12.23 -1.67
N ASP A 60 0.53 12.50 -0.52
CA ASP A 60 0.45 13.82 0.10
C ASP A 60 1.52 14.02 1.20
N ALA A 61 1.42 15.13 1.93
CA ALA A 61 2.39 15.43 2.99
C ALA A 61 2.29 14.47 4.19
N GLU A 62 1.09 13.96 4.50
CA GLU A 62 0.88 13.05 5.63
C GLU A 62 1.37 11.64 5.28
N GLY A 63 1.05 11.13 4.08
CA GLY A 63 1.60 9.88 3.56
C GLY A 63 3.12 9.87 3.55
N ARG A 64 3.77 10.98 3.14
CA ARG A 64 5.24 11.11 3.22
C ARG A 64 5.77 11.06 4.66
N LYS A 65 5.08 11.64 5.65
CA LYS A 65 5.47 11.53 7.06
C LYS A 65 5.37 10.09 7.55
N ILE A 66 4.28 9.39 7.19
CA ILE A 66 4.09 7.97 7.54
C ILE A 66 5.23 7.12 6.98
N ARG A 67 5.58 7.30 5.70
CA ARG A 67 6.73 6.60 5.09
C ARG A 67 8.03 6.89 5.83
N LYS A 68 8.26 8.14 6.23
CA LYS A 68 9.47 8.53 6.98
C LYS A 68 9.53 7.86 8.36
N TRP A 69 8.42 7.72 9.06
CA TRP A 69 8.38 6.98 10.32
C TRP A 69 8.83 5.54 10.12
N PHE A 70 8.24 4.82 9.17
CA PHE A 70 8.63 3.44 8.89
C PHE A 70 10.04 3.30 8.29
N THR A 71 10.57 4.37 7.67
CA THR A 71 11.98 4.42 7.20
C THR A 71 12.98 4.18 8.30
N THR A 72 12.76 4.78 9.45
CA THR A 72 13.67 4.68 10.58
C THR A 72 13.60 3.31 11.26
N TYR A 73 12.42 2.68 11.28
CA TYR A 73 12.16 1.52 12.14
C TYR A 73 12.01 0.17 11.40
N LEU A 74 11.62 0.16 10.13
CA LEU A 74 11.39 -1.05 9.33
C LEU A 74 12.12 -0.96 7.98
N SER A 75 13.39 -1.37 7.97
CA SER A 75 14.24 -1.37 6.76
C SER A 75 13.74 -2.34 5.67
N GLU A 76 13.11 -3.45 6.06
CA GLU A 76 12.64 -4.50 5.15
C GLU A 76 11.26 -4.24 4.52
N ARG A 77 10.67 -3.07 4.79
CA ARG A 77 9.36 -2.71 4.24
C ARG A 77 9.45 -2.47 2.73
N ILE A 78 8.32 -2.68 2.05
CA ILE A 78 8.17 -2.41 0.63
C ILE A 78 7.22 -1.23 0.46
N ASP A 79 7.74 -0.11 -0.04
CA ASP A 79 6.95 1.07 -0.36
C ASP A 79 6.23 0.88 -1.71
N ILE A 80 4.90 0.83 -1.67
CA ILE A 80 4.04 0.80 -2.88
C ILE A 80 3.61 2.23 -3.18
N PHE A 81 3.86 2.67 -4.41
CA PHE A 81 3.46 3.99 -4.89
C PHE A 81 2.29 3.87 -5.85
N ILE A 82 1.39 4.85 -5.78
CA ILE A 82 0.30 5.04 -6.73
C ILE A 82 0.59 6.28 -7.58
N ASP A 83 0.01 6.31 -8.77
CA ASP A 83 0.11 7.43 -9.70
C ASP A 83 -0.42 8.70 -9.02
N THR A 84 0.40 9.75 -9.07
CA THR A 84 0.11 11.05 -8.44
C THR A 84 -1.17 11.69 -8.98
N ASN A 85 -1.59 11.33 -10.20
CA ASN A 85 -2.86 11.77 -10.80
C ASN A 85 -4.09 11.33 -9.99
N TYR A 86 -4.02 10.21 -9.26
CA TYR A 86 -5.12 9.77 -8.40
C TYR A 86 -5.06 10.37 -7.00
N SER A 87 -3.85 10.74 -6.54
CA SER A 87 -3.51 11.38 -5.25
C SER A 87 -3.85 10.59 -3.98
N GLU A 88 -5.01 9.91 -3.95
CA GLU A 88 -5.55 9.12 -2.84
C GLU A 88 -5.76 7.66 -3.26
N VAL A 89 -5.36 6.71 -2.41
CA VAL A 89 -5.54 5.26 -2.63
C VAL A 89 -7.02 4.91 -2.76
N ALA A 90 -7.87 5.52 -1.94
CA ALA A 90 -9.33 5.36 -2.03
C ALA A 90 -9.92 5.79 -3.38
N ARG A 91 -9.25 6.64 -4.18
CA ARG A 91 -9.74 7.09 -5.49
C ARG A 91 -9.23 6.26 -6.65
N CYS A 92 -8.14 5.52 -6.47
CA CYS A 92 -7.55 4.70 -7.52
C CYS A 92 -8.56 3.73 -8.16
N PRO A 93 -8.68 3.71 -9.50
CA PRO A 93 -9.47 2.71 -10.21
C PRO A 93 -9.09 1.29 -9.77
N ARG A 94 -10.08 0.39 -9.69
CA ARG A 94 -9.87 -0.98 -9.17
C ARG A 94 -8.94 -1.79 -10.06
N ASP A 95 -9.04 -1.59 -11.37
CA ASP A 95 -8.17 -2.16 -12.40
C ASP A 95 -6.71 -1.72 -12.19
N TYR A 96 -6.51 -0.41 -12.02
CA TYR A 96 -5.21 0.16 -11.71
C TYR A 96 -4.61 -0.44 -10.43
N LEU A 97 -5.36 -0.40 -9.32
CA LEU A 97 -4.89 -0.90 -8.03
C LEU A 97 -4.61 -2.41 -8.05
N SER A 98 -5.43 -3.18 -8.78
CA SER A 98 -5.20 -4.61 -8.97
C SER A 98 -3.87 -4.88 -9.69
N ASN A 99 -3.55 -4.10 -10.74
CA ASN A 99 -2.29 -4.24 -11.46
C ASN A 99 -1.09 -3.86 -10.58
N VAL A 100 -1.20 -2.78 -9.80
CA VAL A 100 -0.16 -2.38 -8.84
C VAL A 100 0.10 -3.50 -7.84
N LEU A 101 -0.94 -3.98 -7.14
CA LEU A 101 -0.77 -5.04 -6.14
C LEU A 101 -0.28 -6.37 -6.75
N GLN A 102 -0.75 -6.73 -7.95
CA GLN A 102 -0.25 -7.91 -8.65
C GLN A 102 1.25 -7.84 -8.92
N HIS A 103 1.78 -6.66 -9.25
CA HIS A 103 3.21 -6.46 -9.46
C HIS A 103 4.03 -6.78 -8.20
N PHE A 104 3.51 -6.46 -7.02
CA PHE A 104 4.12 -6.80 -5.73
C PHE A 104 3.85 -8.25 -5.28
N GLY A 105 3.30 -9.09 -6.16
CA GLY A 105 3.08 -10.51 -5.92
C GLY A 105 1.83 -10.81 -5.12
N PHE A 106 0.86 -9.89 -5.06
CA PHE A 106 -0.44 -10.17 -4.45
C PHE A 106 -1.40 -10.89 -5.43
N LYS A 107 -2.20 -11.82 -4.92
CA LYS A 107 -3.33 -12.41 -5.65
C LYS A 107 -4.49 -11.42 -5.66
N VAL A 108 -4.90 -11.00 -6.85
CA VAL A 108 -5.94 -9.98 -7.07
C VAL A 108 -7.06 -10.49 -7.97
N LYS A 109 -8.24 -9.88 -7.87
CA LYS A 109 -9.40 -10.18 -8.72
C LYS A 109 -9.10 -9.78 -10.16
N LYS A 110 -9.30 -10.74 -11.08
CA LYS A 110 -9.05 -10.54 -12.51
C LYS A 110 -10.21 -9.84 -13.24
N ASP A 111 -11.35 -9.63 -12.58
CA ASP A 111 -12.53 -9.00 -13.16
C ASP A 111 -12.27 -7.56 -13.64
N PHE A 112 -11.21 -6.92 -13.12
CA PHE A 112 -10.81 -5.57 -13.48
C PHE A 112 -9.60 -5.53 -14.43
N TYR A 113 -9.12 -6.67 -14.94
CA TYR A 113 -7.91 -6.68 -15.78
C TYR A 113 -8.20 -6.14 -17.19
N VAL A 114 -7.83 -4.88 -17.45
CA VAL A 114 -7.83 -4.30 -18.79
C VAL A 114 -6.46 -4.49 -19.44
N LYS A 115 -6.39 -5.40 -20.43
CA LYS A 115 -5.18 -5.67 -21.21
C LYS A 115 -4.73 -4.38 -21.92
N GLY A 116 -3.54 -3.86 -21.57
CA GLY A 116 -2.85 -2.82 -22.36
C GLY A 116 -3.07 -1.35 -21.99
N LYS A 117 -3.70 -1.00 -20.86
CA LYS A 117 -3.85 0.42 -20.45
C LYS A 117 -2.80 0.93 -19.44
N TYR A 118 -2.27 0.05 -18.58
CA TYR A 118 -1.33 0.43 -17.52
C TYR A 118 -0.30 -0.67 -17.30
N SER A 119 0.92 -0.51 -17.81
CA SER A 119 2.08 -1.26 -17.29
C SER A 119 2.58 -0.52 -16.06
N TYR A 120 2.66 -1.19 -14.90
CA TYR A 120 3.19 -0.58 -13.67
C TYR A 120 4.56 0.08 -13.92
N HIS A 121 5.37 -0.48 -14.80
CA HIS A 121 6.68 0.06 -15.16
C HIS A 121 6.62 1.42 -15.88
N GLU A 122 5.59 1.66 -16.70
CA GLU A 122 5.39 2.94 -17.39
C GLU A 122 4.90 4.01 -16.41
N CYS A 123 3.99 3.64 -15.49
CA CYS A 123 3.58 4.50 -14.38
C CYS A 123 4.75 4.79 -13.42
N PHE A 124 5.59 3.79 -13.11
CA PHE A 124 6.72 3.94 -12.19
C PHE A 124 7.75 4.95 -12.71
N ARG A 125 8.06 4.94 -14.02
CA ARG A 125 8.93 5.98 -14.62
C ARG A 125 8.35 7.39 -14.50
N ALA A 126 7.02 7.53 -14.56
CA ALA A 126 6.38 8.83 -14.33
C ALA A 126 6.44 9.21 -12.84
N ILE A 127 6.32 8.25 -11.93
CA ILE A 127 6.39 8.46 -10.48
C ILE A 127 7.80 8.89 -10.02
N GLU A 128 8.87 8.29 -10.56
CA GLU A 128 10.27 8.67 -10.23
C GLU A 128 10.60 10.13 -10.54
N GLN A 129 9.87 10.78 -11.45
CA GLN A 129 10.07 12.20 -11.74
C GLN A 129 9.56 13.13 -10.61
N TYR A 130 8.85 12.59 -9.62
CA TYR A 130 8.21 13.34 -8.54
C TYR A 130 8.62 12.87 -7.13
N ILE A 131 9.55 11.92 -7.00
CA ILE A 131 10.17 11.49 -5.74
C ILE A 131 11.55 12.14 -5.64
#